data_AF-A0A9X7P7K9-F1
#
_entry.id   AF-A0A9X7P7K9-F1
#
_cell.length_a   1.000
_cell.length_b   1.000
_cell.length_c   1.000
_cell.angle_alpha   90.00
_cell.angle_beta   90.00
_cell.angle_gamma   90.00
#
_symmetry.space_group_name_H-M   'P 1'
#
loop_
_entity.id
_entity.type
_entity.pdbx_description
1 polymer ?
#
loop_
_entity_poly.entity_id
_entity_poly.type
_entity_poly.pdbx_seq_one_letter_code
_entity_poly.pdbx_strand_id
1 'polypeptide(L)'
;MVNHRVTVILKLFERNWLPHEIPPMDKIRGVEMVRPEDVRDLGHFLQERLERVAAIMELLLARGWNCRGTRQAIILDGEDLEAHEVKELLLEQGFQPCEFEIKLDYTRKWGIM
;
A
#
# COMPACT_ATOMS: atom_id res chain seq x y z
N MET A 1 -15.70 -0.21 24.81
CA MET A 1 -15.32 -0.14 23.39
C MET A 1 -13.83 0.04 23.31
N VAL A 2 -13.14 -0.91 22.68
CA VAL A 2 -11.74 -0.76 22.33
C VAL A 2 -11.73 0.09 21.06
N ASN A 3 -11.13 1.27 21.10
CA ASN A 3 -10.91 2.03 19.88
C ASN A 3 -9.78 1.35 19.12
N HIS A 4 -10.10 0.81 17.95
CA HIS A 4 -9.15 0.26 17.02
C HIS A 4 -9.07 1.19 15.82
N ARG A 5 -7.87 1.35 15.28
CA ARG A 5 -7.64 2.09 14.06
C ARG A 5 -6.93 1.16 13.09
N VAL A 6 -7.50 1.00 11.90
CA VAL A 6 -6.86 0.27 10.83
C VAL A 6 -6.21 1.26 9.89
N THR A 7 -4.96 1.00 9.56
CA THR A 7 -4.16 1.80 8.63
C THR A 7 -3.78 0.94 7.44
N VAL A 8 -4.16 1.36 6.24
CA VAL A 8 -3.71 0.79 4.97
C VAL A 8 -2.59 1.67 4.42
N ILE A 9 -1.44 1.07 4.14
CA ILE A 9 -0.27 1.74 3.59
C ILE A 9 -0.05 1.25 2.16
N LEU A 10 -0.01 2.19 1.22
CA LEU A 10 0.15 1.95 -0.19
C LEU A 10 1.45 2.61 -0.67
N LYS A 11 2.51 1.82 -0.81
CA LYS A 11 3.79 2.31 -1.35
C LYS A 11 3.63 2.68 -2.82
N LEU A 12 4.09 3.88 -3.20
CA LEU A 12 3.90 4.44 -4.55
C LEU A 12 4.85 3.86 -5.58
N PHE A 13 6.11 3.62 -5.19
CA PHE A 13 7.19 3.24 -6.11
C PHE A 13 7.58 1.77 -6.00
N GLU A 14 6.93 1.04 -5.10
CA GLU A 14 7.28 -0.34 -4.76
C GLU A 14 6.00 -1.11 -4.41
N ARG A 15 6.14 -2.44 -4.46
CA ARG A 15 5.22 -3.39 -3.85
C ARG A 15 6.05 -4.35 -2.97
N ASN A 16 5.39 -5.21 -2.20
CA ASN A 16 6.13 -6.25 -1.48
C ASN A 16 6.57 -7.33 -2.47
N TRP A 17 7.83 -7.26 -2.89
CA TRP A 17 8.43 -8.18 -3.85
C TRP A 17 8.72 -9.53 -3.21
N LEU A 18 8.62 -10.61 -4.00
CA LEU A 18 9.08 -11.92 -3.58
C LEU A 18 10.62 -11.96 -3.53
N PRO A 19 11.25 -12.85 -2.74
CA PRO A 19 12.72 -12.88 -2.58
C PRO A 19 13.54 -13.06 -3.88
N HIS A 20 12.91 -13.50 -4.96
CA HIS A 20 13.54 -13.74 -6.26
C HIS A 20 13.16 -12.69 -7.32
N GLU A 21 12.31 -11.72 -6.99
CA GLU A 21 11.95 -10.63 -7.90
C GLU A 21 12.92 -9.46 -7.71
N ILE A 22 13.39 -8.89 -8.82
CA ILE A 22 14.21 -7.67 -8.82
C ILE A 22 13.28 -6.48 -9.09
N PRO A 23 13.13 -5.54 -8.15
CA PRO A 23 12.34 -4.33 -8.37
C PRO A 23 12.85 -3.57 -9.61
N PRO A 24 11.95 -3.07 -10.49
CA PRO A 24 12.37 -2.32 -11.68
C PRO A 24 13.25 -1.10 -11.35
N MET A 25 13.00 -0.46 -10.19
CA MET A 25 13.82 0.66 -9.71
C MET A 25 15.27 0.26 -9.44
N ASP A 26 15.53 -0.95 -8.96
CA ASP A 26 16.87 -1.43 -8.59
C ASP A 26 17.71 -1.78 -9.82
N LYS A 27 17.08 -1.99 -10.99
CA LYS A 27 17.79 -2.12 -12.27
C LYS A 27 18.40 -0.80 -12.76
N ILE A 28 17.94 0.33 -12.20
CA ILE A 28 18.37 1.68 -12.62
C ILE A 28 19.20 2.34 -11.53
N ARG A 29 18.77 2.22 -10.27
CA ARG A 29 19.39 2.93 -9.15
C ARG A 29 20.71 2.29 -8.75
N GLY A 30 21.81 3.02 -8.93
CA GLY A 30 23.13 2.59 -8.46
C GLY A 30 23.79 1.52 -9.33
N VAL A 31 23.30 1.33 -10.56
CA VAL A 31 23.86 0.41 -11.55
C VAL A 31 24.76 1.17 -12.53
N GLU A 32 25.91 0.61 -12.88
CA GLU A 32 26.90 1.25 -13.77
C GLU A 32 26.40 1.44 -15.22
N MET A 33 25.53 0.54 -15.68
CA MET A 33 24.96 0.58 -17.03
C MET A 33 23.45 0.35 -16.99
N VAL A 34 22.71 1.34 -17.47
CA VAL A 34 21.24 1.32 -17.57
C VAL A 34 20.86 1.28 -19.04
N ARG A 35 19.98 0.36 -19.44
CA ARG A 35 19.47 0.29 -20.81
C ARG A 35 18.19 1.12 -20.95
N PRO A 36 17.89 1.65 -22.15
CA PRO A 36 16.61 2.34 -22.40
C PRO A 36 15.39 1.47 -22.04
N GLU A 37 15.50 0.15 -22.20
CA GLU A 37 14.46 -0.81 -21.87
C GLU A 37 14.16 -0.83 -20.36
N ASP A 38 15.18 -0.73 -19.50
CA ASP A 38 14.98 -0.70 -18.05
C ASP A 38 14.15 0.51 -17.61
N VAL A 39 14.36 1.66 -18.27
CA VAL A 39 13.59 2.90 -18.01
C VAL A 39 12.15 2.75 -18.47
N ARG A 40 11.90 2.11 -19.62
CA ARG A 40 10.54 1.84 -20.11
C ARG A 40 9.82 0.86 -19.20
N ASP A 41 10.49 -0.21 -18.77
CA ASP A 41 9.95 -1.19 -17.84
C ASP A 41 9.57 -0.55 -16.50
N LEU A 42 10.41 0.35 -15.97
CA LEU A 42 10.07 1.14 -14.78
C LEU A 42 8.84 2.02 -15.03
N GLY A 43 8.75 2.68 -16.19
CA GLY A 43 7.60 3.51 -16.55
C GLY A 43 6.29 2.72 -16.58
N HIS A 44 6.30 1.55 -17.22
CA HIS A 44 5.14 0.65 -17.27
C HIS A 44 4.75 0.15 -15.87
N PHE A 45 5.73 -0.29 -15.08
CA PHE A 45 5.49 -0.71 -13.70
C PHE A 45 4.86 0.40 -12.86
N LEU A 46 5.41 1.63 -12.93
CA LEU A 46 4.89 2.75 -12.16
C LEU A 46 3.48 3.13 -12.60
N GLN A 47 3.19 3.10 -13.90
CA GLN A 47 1.86 3.36 -14.42
C GLN A 47 0.85 2.36 -13.84
N GLU A 48 1.12 1.06 -13.96
CA GLU A 48 0.26 0.02 -13.39
C GLU A 48 0.12 0.17 -11.88
N ARG A 49 1.23 0.38 -11.18
CA ARG A 49 1.23 0.52 -9.71
C ARG A 49 0.39 1.70 -9.25
N LEU A 50 0.54 2.86 -9.88
CA LEU A 50 -0.19 4.06 -9.48
C LEU A 50 -1.69 3.93 -9.77
N GLU A 51 -2.06 3.26 -10.87
CA GLU A 51 -3.46 2.94 -11.17
C GLU A 51 -4.06 2.04 -10.08
N ARG A 52 -3.33 1.01 -9.66
CA ARG A 52 -3.75 0.11 -8.57
C ARG A 52 -3.89 0.84 -7.24
N VAL A 53 -2.97 1.75 -6.93
CA VAL A 53 -3.05 2.59 -5.72
C VAL A 53 -4.29 3.49 -5.77
N ALA A 54 -4.57 4.13 -6.91
CA ALA A 54 -5.76 4.96 -7.07
C ALA A 54 -7.05 4.16 -6.89
N ALA A 55 -7.14 2.97 -7.47
CA ALA A 55 -8.30 2.09 -7.31
C ALA A 55 -8.55 1.69 -5.84
N ILE A 56 -7.49 1.38 -5.06
CA ILE A 56 -7.63 1.11 -3.62
C ILE A 56 -8.09 2.38 -2.88
N MET A 57 -7.54 3.54 -3.24
CA MET A 57 -7.95 4.80 -2.62
C MET A 57 -9.43 5.08 -2.85
N GLU A 58 -9.93 4.93 -4.08
CA GLU A 58 -11.34 5.13 -4.42
C GLU A 58 -12.25 4.22 -3.57
N LEU A 59 -11.89 2.94 -3.46
CA LEU A 59 -12.65 1.96 -2.68
C LEU A 59 -12.76 2.36 -1.19
N LEU A 60 -11.65 2.73 -0.56
CA LEU A 60 -11.62 3.06 0.87
C LEU A 60 -12.18 4.46 1.15
N LEU A 61 -11.92 5.44 0.28
CA LEU A 61 -12.49 6.79 0.39
C LEU A 61 -14.02 6.76 0.27
N ALA A 62 -14.58 5.90 -0.59
CA ALA A 62 -16.03 5.71 -0.69
C ALA A 62 -16.66 5.21 0.63
N ARG A 63 -15.87 4.59 1.52
CA ARG A 63 -16.27 4.16 2.86
C ARG A 63 -16.06 5.24 3.94
N GLY A 64 -15.58 6.42 3.56
CA GLY A 64 -15.32 7.52 4.48
C GLY A 64 -13.97 7.43 5.21
N TRP A 65 -13.02 6.62 4.70
CA TRP A 65 -11.68 6.56 5.26
C TRP A 65 -10.95 7.89 5.07
N ASN A 66 -10.07 8.22 6.01
CA ASN A 66 -9.22 9.39 5.91
C ASN A 66 -7.97 9.07 5.10
N CYS A 67 -7.58 9.92 4.15
CA CYS A 67 -6.40 9.72 3.31
C CYS A 67 -5.36 10.81 3.52
N ARG A 68 -4.09 10.42 3.61
CA ARG A 68 -2.94 11.35 3.60
C ARG A 68 -1.81 10.82 2.71
N GLY A 69 -1.12 11.74 2.03
CA GLY A 69 0.07 11.43 1.25
C GLY A 69 1.37 11.62 2.06
N THR A 70 2.37 10.81 1.75
CA THR A 70 3.76 10.98 2.18
C THR A 70 4.68 10.97 0.96
N ARG A 71 5.99 11.15 1.17
CA ARG A 71 6.98 11.09 0.08
C ARG A 71 7.01 9.74 -0.65
N GLN A 72 6.66 8.64 0.02
CA GLN A 72 6.83 7.28 -0.52
C GLN A 72 5.55 6.46 -0.56
N ALA A 73 4.49 6.90 0.11
CA ALA A 73 3.28 6.11 0.27
C ALA A 73 2.03 6.99 0.45
N ILE A 74 0.88 6.44 0.08
CA ILE A 74 -0.43 6.90 0.53
C ILE A 74 -0.82 6.10 1.76
N ILE A 75 -1.37 6.79 2.76
CA ILE A 75 -1.84 6.17 3.99
C ILE A 75 -3.33 6.46 4.13
N LEU A 76 -4.13 5.40 4.28
CA LEU A 76 -5.56 5.49 4.54
C LEU A 76 -5.87 4.91 5.91
N ASP A 77 -6.72 5.58 6.68
CA ASP A 77 -7.12 5.12 8.01
C ASP A 77 -8.64 5.11 8.17
N GLY A 78 -9.14 4.05 8.80
CA GLY A 78 -10.53 3.85 9.13
C GLY A 78 -10.71 3.14 10.46
N GLU A 79 -11.94 3.19 10.97
CA GLU A 79 -12.37 2.55 12.22
C GLU A 79 -13.64 1.70 12.02
N ASP A 80 -14.14 1.60 10.77
CA ASP A 80 -15.36 0.89 10.41
C ASP A 80 -15.14 -0.60 10.11
N LEU A 81 -13.89 -1.00 9.85
CA LEU A 81 -13.49 -2.37 9.55
C LEU A 81 -12.28 -2.78 10.38
N GLU A 82 -12.24 -4.05 10.77
CA GLU A 82 -11.05 -4.69 11.31
C GLU A 82 -10.03 -5.04 10.20
N ALA A 83 -8.77 -5.27 10.60
CA ALA A 83 -7.69 -5.53 9.65
C ALA A 83 -7.93 -6.77 8.77
N HIS A 84 -8.64 -7.79 9.27
CA HIS A 84 -8.97 -8.99 8.50
C HIS A 84 -10.04 -8.69 7.44
N GLU A 85 -11.07 -7.91 7.78
CA GLU A 85 -12.14 -7.51 6.87
C GLU A 85 -11.60 -6.62 5.75
N VAL A 86 -10.66 -5.71 6.07
CA VAL A 86 -9.98 -4.89 5.05
C VAL A 86 -9.18 -5.76 4.09
N LYS A 87 -8.49 -6.78 4.61
CA LYS A 87 -7.73 -7.70 3.77
C LYS A 87 -8.65 -8.47 2.83
N GLU A 88 -9.75 -9.02 3.34
CA GLU A 88 -10.73 -9.77 2.54
C GLU A 88 -11.36 -8.87 1.47
N LEU A 89 -11.81 -7.67 1.85
CA LEU A 89 -12.35 -6.68 0.92
C LEU A 89 -11.39 -6.40 -0.25
N LEU A 90 -10.11 -6.18 0.04
CA LEU A 90 -9.12 -5.89 -1.00
C LEU A 90 -8.86 -7.12 -1.90
N LEU A 91 -8.80 -8.32 -1.32
CA LEU A 91 -8.63 -9.56 -2.09
C LEU A 91 -9.82 -9.85 -3.00
N GLU A 92 -11.05 -9.62 -2.53
CA GLU A 92 -12.28 -9.80 -3.31
C GLU A 92 -12.35 -8.85 -4.53
N GLN A 93 -11.78 -7.65 -4.40
CA GLN A 93 -11.63 -6.70 -5.51
C GLN A 93 -10.45 -7.02 -6.45
N GLY A 94 -9.77 -8.15 -6.23
CA GLY A 94 -8.66 -8.61 -7.05
C GLY A 94 -7.32 -7.93 -6.74
N PHE A 95 -7.19 -7.23 -5.61
CA PHE A 95 -5.90 -6.74 -5.13
C PHE A 95 -5.05 -7.88 -4.57
N GLN A 96 -3.75 -7.85 -4.85
CA GLN A 96 -2.80 -8.82 -4.35
C GLN A 96 -2.25 -8.35 -2.99
N PRO A 97 -1.95 -9.29 -2.06
CA PRO A 97 -1.36 -8.94 -0.76
C PRO A 97 -0.05 -8.15 -0.83
N CYS A 98 0.67 -8.24 -1.96
CA CYS A 98 1.90 -7.47 -2.14
C CYS A 98 1.65 -5.98 -2.40
N GLU A 99 0.42 -5.60 -2.74
CA GLU A 99 0.07 -4.24 -3.15
C GLU A 99 -0.25 -3.31 -1.99
N PHE A 100 -0.42 -3.83 -0.78
CA PHE A 100 -0.81 -3.06 0.39
C PHE A 100 -0.20 -3.65 1.67
N GLU A 101 -0.07 -2.81 2.68
CA GLU A 101 0.23 -3.23 4.06
C GLU A 101 -0.91 -2.79 4.96
N ILE A 102 -1.35 -3.66 5.87
CA ILE A 102 -2.39 -3.34 6.85
C ILE A 102 -1.75 -3.34 8.23
N LYS A 103 -1.93 -2.23 8.95
CA LYS A 103 -1.56 -2.09 10.35
C LYS A 103 -2.79 -1.89 11.19
N LEU A 104 -2.78 -2.49 12.37
CA LEU A 104 -3.87 -2.44 13.33
C LEU A 104 -3.34 -1.85 14.63
N ASP A 105 -3.82 -0.67 14.97
CA ASP A 105 -3.46 0.03 16.20
C ASP A 105 -4.62 -0.10 17.20
N TYR A 106 -4.39 -0.85 18.28
CA TYR A 106 -5.31 -0.93 19.39
C TYR A 106 -4.94 0.10 20.45
N THR A 107 -5.85 1.03 20.72
CA THR A 107 -5.68 1.93 21.86
C THR A 107 -6.09 1.19 23.14
N ARG A 108 -5.16 0.45 23.73
CA ARG A 108 -5.34 -0.09 25.09
C ARG A 108 -5.23 1.06 26.09
N LYS A 109 -6.36 1.43 26.72
CA LYS A 109 -6.36 2.22 27.95
C LYS A 109 -5.75 1.37 29.06
N TRP A 110 -4.43 1.35 29.20
CA TRP A 110 -3.83 0.94 30.45
C TRP A 110 -4.30 1.95 31.49
N GLY A 111 -5.09 1.50 32.45
CA GLY A 111 -5.53 2.33 33.56
C GLY A 111 -4.31 2.97 34.20
N ILE A 112 -4.32 4.30 34.28
CA ILE A 112 -3.47 5.04 35.22
C ILE A 112 -3.78 4.43 36.60
N MET A 113 -2.78 3.82 37.23
CA MET A 113 -2.77 3.60 38.68
C MET A 113 -2.38 4.91 39.35
#